data_AF-A0A7S1ZLL6-F1
#
_entry.id   AF-A0A7S1ZLL6-F1
#
_cell.length_a   1.000
_cell.length_b   1.000
_cell.length_c   1.000
_cell.angle_alpha   90.00
_cell.angle_beta   90.00
_cell.angle_gamma   90.00
#
_symmetry.space_group_name_H-M   'P 1'
#
loop_
_entity.id
_entity.type
_entity.pdbx_description
1 polymer ?
#
loop_
_entity_poly.entity_id
_entity_poly.type
_entity_poly.pdbx_seq_one_letter_code
_entity_poly.pdbx_strand_id
1 'polypeptide(L)'
;GEGGILRNSEGERFMERYAPTAKDLASRDVVSRSMTMEIREGRGVGPKKDHIYLHLDHLPPDLLAERLPGISETAAIFAGVDVTKEPIPVLPTVHYNMGGIPTNHLGEVLRTNYDADGGFVSDEVVPGLFAAGESACASVHGANRLGANSLLDIVVFGRACANRIAETSKPGDSIPDASGGADGAGAESL
;
A
#
# COMPACT_ATOMS: atom_id res chain seq x y z
N GLY A 1 -4.29 -6.00 15.01
CA GLY A 1 -3.13 -5.90 15.90
C GLY A 1 -3.56 -6.16 17.32
N GLU A 2 -4.26 -5.19 17.91
CA GLU A 2 -4.73 -5.19 19.31
C GLU A 2 -5.87 -6.19 19.65
N GLY A 3 -6.11 -7.20 18.80
CA GLY A 3 -7.12 -8.25 19.09
C GLY A 3 -8.54 -8.01 18.56
N GLY A 4 -8.77 -6.99 17.72
CA GLY A 4 -10.05 -6.84 17.00
C GLY A 4 -10.35 -8.02 16.06
N ILE A 5 -11.63 -8.33 15.88
CA ILE A 5 -12.09 -9.51 15.12
C ILE A 5 -13.17 -9.15 14.10
N LEU A 6 -13.17 -9.81 12.94
CA LEU A 6 -14.20 -9.64 11.92
C LEU A 6 -15.31 -10.68 12.07
N ARG A 7 -16.57 -10.23 11.99
CA ARG A 7 -17.76 -11.12 12.03
C ARG A 7 -18.76 -10.80 10.93
N ASN A 8 -19.34 -11.86 10.37
CA ASN A 8 -20.43 -11.78 9.39
C ASN A 8 -21.80 -11.68 10.10
N SER A 9 -22.90 -11.69 9.33
CA SER A 9 -24.27 -11.57 9.87
C SER A 9 -24.74 -12.76 10.69
N GLU A 10 -24.05 -13.89 10.61
CA GLU A 10 -24.31 -15.07 11.44
C GLU A 10 -23.53 -15.02 12.77
N GLY A 11 -22.71 -13.97 12.98
CA GLY A 11 -21.81 -13.84 14.12
C GLY A 11 -20.55 -14.71 14.01
N GLU A 12 -20.32 -15.38 12.88
CA GLU A 12 -19.14 -16.21 12.63
C GLU A 12 -17.89 -15.34 12.52
N ARG A 13 -16.83 -15.72 13.25
CA ARG A 13 -15.48 -15.20 13.02
C ARG A 13 -14.84 -15.88 11.80
N PHE A 14 -15.36 -15.56 10.62
CA PHE A 14 -15.09 -16.27 9.36
C PHE A 14 -13.61 -16.36 8.97
N MET A 15 -12.74 -15.45 9.44
CA MET A 15 -11.30 -15.53 9.15
C MET A 15 -10.63 -16.79 9.73
N GLU A 16 -11.21 -17.44 10.74
CA GLU A 16 -10.73 -18.75 11.23
C GLU A 16 -10.89 -19.86 10.18
N ARG A 17 -11.88 -19.73 9.29
CA ARG A 17 -12.11 -20.66 8.17
C ARG A 17 -11.20 -20.34 6.97
N TYR A 18 -11.02 -19.06 6.63
CA TYR A 18 -10.22 -18.66 5.46
C TYR A 18 -8.70 -18.68 5.71
N ALA A 19 -8.25 -18.36 6.92
CA ALA A 19 -6.84 -18.32 7.27
C ALA A 19 -6.63 -18.91 8.68
N PRO A 20 -6.69 -20.24 8.87
CA PRO A 20 -6.73 -20.86 10.21
C PRO A 20 -5.60 -20.43 11.17
N THR A 21 -4.40 -20.24 10.62
CA THR A 21 -3.22 -19.82 11.39
C THR A 21 -3.25 -18.33 11.72
N ALA A 22 -3.34 -17.45 10.72
CA ALA A 22 -3.19 -16.01 10.88
C ALA A 22 -4.50 -15.28 11.25
N LYS A 23 -5.65 -15.86 10.93
CA LYS A 23 -6.99 -15.33 11.16
C LYS A 23 -7.10 -13.89 10.63
N ASP A 24 -7.60 -12.97 11.45
CA ASP A 24 -7.77 -11.54 11.14
C ASP A 24 -6.43 -10.81 10.88
N LEU A 25 -5.29 -11.44 11.15
CA LEU A 25 -3.94 -10.92 10.89
C LEU A 25 -3.32 -11.50 9.60
N ALA A 26 -4.09 -12.21 8.78
CA ALA A 26 -3.65 -12.63 7.44
C ALA A 26 -3.31 -11.42 6.54
N SER A 27 -2.73 -11.68 5.38
CA SER A 27 -2.40 -10.63 4.42
C SER A 27 -3.66 -9.87 3.96
N ARG A 28 -3.51 -8.57 3.68
CA ARG A 28 -4.63 -7.67 3.36
C ARG A 28 -5.44 -8.14 2.17
N ASP A 29 -4.78 -8.67 1.16
CA ASP A 29 -5.41 -9.23 -0.04
C ASP A 29 -6.28 -10.46 0.30
N VAL A 30 -5.83 -11.34 1.20
CA VAL A 30 -6.61 -12.49 1.67
C VAL A 30 -7.81 -12.03 2.49
N VAL A 31 -7.61 -11.17 3.49
CA VAL A 31 -8.71 -10.66 4.34
C VAL A 31 -9.77 -9.95 3.49
N SER A 32 -9.35 -9.09 2.55
CA SER A 32 -10.27 -8.35 1.69
C SER A 32 -11.06 -9.27 0.76
N ARG A 33 -10.43 -10.30 0.19
CA ARG A 33 -11.14 -11.32 -0.60
C ARG A 33 -12.13 -12.10 0.25
N SER A 34 -11.74 -12.52 1.46
CA SER A 34 -12.63 -13.24 2.38
C SER A 34 -13.86 -12.41 2.76
N MET A 35 -13.68 -11.14 3.15
CA MET A 35 -14.80 -10.22 3.42
C MET A 35 -15.74 -10.07 2.21
N THR A 36 -15.16 -9.92 1.01
CA THR A 36 -15.92 -9.79 -0.24
C THR A 36 -16.73 -11.05 -0.54
N MET A 37 -16.16 -12.23 -0.30
CA MET A 37 -16.86 -13.51 -0.48
C MET A 37 -18.01 -13.66 0.51
N GLU A 38 -17.81 -13.33 1.79
CA GLU A 38 -18.88 -13.34 2.80
C GLU A 38 -20.07 -12.47 2.38
N ILE A 39 -19.80 -11.25 1.91
CA ILE A 39 -20.82 -10.32 1.42
C ILE A 39 -21.55 -10.91 0.20
N ARG A 40 -20.80 -11.40 -0.79
CA ARG A 40 -21.37 -11.97 -2.04
C ARG A 40 -22.18 -13.23 -1.81
N GLU A 41 -21.83 -14.03 -0.80
CA GLU A 41 -22.56 -15.24 -0.42
C GLU A 41 -23.75 -14.93 0.51
N GLY A 42 -24.10 -13.64 0.68
CA GLY A 42 -25.30 -13.22 1.41
C GLY A 42 -25.16 -13.18 2.93
N ARG A 43 -23.92 -13.30 3.43
CA ARG A 43 -23.58 -13.23 4.86
C ARG A 43 -23.10 -11.84 5.31
N GLY A 44 -23.16 -10.82 4.46
CA GLY A 44 -22.93 -9.43 4.85
C GLY A 44 -23.95 -8.91 5.89
N VAL A 45 -23.57 -7.87 6.63
CA VAL A 45 -24.35 -7.27 7.73
C VAL A 45 -25.08 -5.99 7.29
N GLY A 46 -25.92 -5.46 8.20
CA GLY A 46 -26.76 -4.28 7.95
C GLY A 46 -27.96 -4.56 7.02
N PRO A 47 -28.84 -3.56 6.81
CA PRO A 47 -30.09 -3.73 6.06
C PRO A 47 -29.90 -4.20 4.62
N LYS A 48 -28.74 -3.88 4.02
CA LYS A 48 -28.39 -4.20 2.63
C LYS A 48 -27.48 -5.42 2.49
N LYS A 49 -27.01 -6.01 3.60
CA LYS A 49 -26.04 -7.11 3.61
C LYS A 49 -24.77 -6.80 2.81
N ASP A 50 -24.26 -5.57 2.88
CA ASP A 50 -23.23 -5.04 1.98
C ASP A 50 -21.88 -4.75 2.65
N HIS A 51 -21.73 -5.06 3.94
CA HIS A 51 -20.50 -4.87 4.71
C HIS A 51 -20.31 -5.97 5.78
N ILE A 52 -19.28 -5.83 6.60
CA ILE A 52 -18.90 -6.76 7.69
C ILE A 52 -18.72 -5.95 9.00
N TYR A 53 -18.81 -6.61 10.15
CA TYR A 53 -18.53 -5.98 11.43
C TYR A 53 -17.08 -6.20 11.88
N LEU A 54 -16.43 -5.12 12.32
CA LEU A 54 -15.20 -5.14 13.11
C LEU A 54 -15.55 -4.95 14.58
N HIS A 55 -15.39 -6.00 15.38
CA HIS A 55 -15.60 -5.99 16.82
C HIS A 55 -14.35 -5.57 17.57
N LEU A 56 -14.51 -4.59 18.44
CA LEU A 56 -13.53 -4.10 19.40
C LEU A 56 -14.10 -4.08 20.84
N ASP A 57 -15.39 -4.31 21.00
CA ASP A 57 -16.16 -4.19 22.24
C ASP A 57 -15.73 -5.18 23.33
N HIS A 58 -15.05 -6.27 22.96
CA HIS A 58 -14.44 -7.21 23.90
C HIS A 58 -13.09 -6.76 24.46
N LEU A 59 -12.50 -5.69 23.93
CA LEU A 59 -11.22 -5.15 24.39
C LEU A 59 -11.44 -4.18 25.57
N PRO A 60 -10.51 -4.11 26.53
CA PRO A 60 -10.62 -3.15 27.64
C PRO A 60 -10.72 -1.70 27.13
N PRO A 61 -11.65 -0.88 27.66
CA PRO A 61 -11.78 0.52 27.24
C PRO A 61 -10.49 1.33 27.37
N ASP A 62 -9.69 1.09 28.41
CA ASP A 62 -8.40 1.76 28.61
C ASP A 62 -7.41 1.43 27.48
N LEU A 63 -7.42 0.19 26.98
CA LEU A 63 -6.60 -0.21 25.83
C LEU A 63 -7.05 0.52 24.56
N LEU A 64 -8.37 0.63 24.35
CA LEU A 64 -8.93 1.33 23.19
C LEU A 64 -8.57 2.83 23.23
N ALA A 65 -8.64 3.45 24.40
CA ALA A 65 -8.27 4.85 24.61
C ALA A 65 -6.77 5.09 24.40
N GLU A 66 -5.91 4.18 24.85
CA GLU A 66 -4.46 4.31 24.70
C GLU A 66 -3.98 4.01 23.27
N ARG A 67 -4.46 2.92 22.66
CA ARG A 67 -3.91 2.36 21.42
C ARG A 67 -4.70 2.73 20.17
N LEU A 68 -6.00 2.96 20.29
CA LEU A 68 -6.90 3.20 19.15
C LEU A 68 -7.72 4.50 19.28
N PRO A 69 -7.20 5.62 19.83
CA PRO A 69 -8.01 6.82 20.08
C PRO A 69 -8.59 7.41 18.79
N GLY A 70 -7.77 7.54 17.74
CA GLY A 70 -8.20 8.16 16.48
C GLY A 70 -9.29 7.35 15.74
N ILE A 71 -9.21 6.01 15.79
CA ILE A 71 -10.25 5.15 15.18
C ILE A 71 -11.54 5.20 16.01
N SER A 72 -11.42 5.27 17.35
CA SER A 72 -12.58 5.41 18.24
C SER A 72 -13.36 6.70 17.94
N GLU A 73 -12.65 7.82 17.78
CA GLU A 73 -13.26 9.10 17.38
C GLU A 73 -13.86 9.04 15.97
N THR A 74 -13.12 8.47 15.00
CA THR A 74 -13.58 8.34 13.61
C THR A 74 -14.85 7.49 13.52
N ALA A 75 -14.93 6.38 14.25
CA ALA A 75 -16.11 5.52 14.29
C ALA A 75 -17.32 6.26 14.89
N ALA A 76 -17.12 7.03 15.97
CA ALA A 76 -18.17 7.83 16.58
C ALA A 76 -18.68 8.92 15.63
N ILE A 77 -17.78 9.65 14.96
CA ILE A 77 -18.15 10.76 14.06
C ILE A 77 -18.86 10.25 12.79
N PHE A 78 -18.30 9.24 12.13
CA PHE A 78 -18.73 8.86 10.78
C PHE A 78 -19.73 7.71 10.74
N ALA A 79 -19.77 6.87 11.77
CA ALA A 79 -20.69 5.73 11.84
C ALA A 79 -21.65 5.81 13.05
N GLY A 80 -21.49 6.79 13.94
CA GLY A 80 -22.28 6.87 15.18
C GLY A 80 -22.00 5.72 16.15
N VAL A 81 -20.85 5.06 16.03
CA VAL A 81 -20.51 3.84 16.78
C VAL A 81 -19.64 4.17 17.99
N ASP A 82 -20.10 3.75 19.17
CA ASP A 82 -19.27 3.63 20.35
C ASP A 82 -18.54 2.29 20.32
N VAL A 83 -17.24 2.31 20.01
CA VAL A 83 -16.42 1.10 19.83
C VAL A 83 -16.27 0.25 21.08
N THR A 84 -16.64 0.78 22.26
CA THR A 84 -16.65 0.03 23.52
C THR A 84 -17.93 -0.80 23.71
N LYS A 85 -18.93 -0.63 22.84
CA LYS A 85 -20.27 -1.23 22.96
C LYS A 85 -20.72 -1.93 21.69
N GLU A 86 -20.41 -1.36 20.54
CA GLU A 86 -20.96 -1.78 19.25
C GLU A 86 -19.84 -1.96 18.21
N PRO A 87 -19.98 -2.91 17.27
CA PRO A 87 -19.01 -3.12 16.23
C PRO A 87 -19.03 -2.01 15.15
N ILE A 88 -17.88 -1.78 14.53
CA ILE A 88 -17.72 -0.83 13.43
C ILE A 88 -18.15 -1.50 12.11
N PRO A 89 -19.04 -0.89 11.31
CA PRO A 89 -19.31 -1.38 9.95
C PRO A 89 -18.13 -1.09 9.03
N VAL A 90 -17.58 -2.14 8.40
CA VAL A 90 -16.38 -2.06 7.54
C VAL A 90 -16.56 -2.83 6.24
N LEU A 91 -15.93 -2.35 5.17
CA LEU A 91 -15.85 -3.03 3.88
C LEU A 91 -14.48 -2.81 3.23
N PRO A 92 -14.00 -3.73 2.38
CA PRO A 92 -12.78 -3.52 1.61
C PRO A 92 -12.87 -2.24 0.77
N THR A 93 -11.87 -1.38 0.91
CA THR A 93 -11.79 -0.08 0.24
C THR A 93 -10.43 0.07 -0.42
N VAL A 94 -10.38 0.62 -1.64
CA VAL A 94 -9.12 0.93 -2.33
C VAL A 94 -8.28 1.84 -1.43
N HIS A 95 -7.01 1.47 -1.22
CA HIS A 95 -6.20 2.09 -0.17
C HIS A 95 -4.78 2.50 -0.58
N TYR A 96 -4.10 1.70 -1.41
CA TYR A 96 -2.68 1.91 -1.73
C TYR A 96 -2.33 1.36 -3.10
N ASN A 97 -1.47 2.06 -3.84
CA ASN A 97 -0.94 1.61 -5.12
C ASN A 97 0.43 0.96 -4.93
N MET A 98 0.51 -0.35 -5.17
CA MET A 98 1.81 -1.06 -5.14
C MET A 98 2.66 -0.78 -6.38
N GLY A 99 2.01 -0.53 -7.52
CA GLY A 99 2.69 -0.11 -8.74
C GLY A 99 3.04 1.37 -8.71
N GLY A 100 3.85 1.81 -9.66
CA GLY A 100 4.34 3.18 -9.74
C GLY A 100 5.45 3.30 -10.77
N ILE A 101 6.18 4.40 -10.70
CA ILE A 101 7.35 4.66 -11.54
C ILE A 101 8.43 3.64 -11.18
N PRO A 102 8.89 2.78 -12.11
CA PRO A 102 9.90 1.77 -11.79
C PRO A 102 11.21 2.45 -11.41
N THR A 103 11.81 2.00 -10.30
CA THR A 103 13.11 2.50 -9.85
C THR A 103 14.02 1.35 -9.47
N ASN A 104 15.33 1.58 -9.50
CA ASN A 104 16.25 0.69 -8.80
C ASN A 104 16.19 0.92 -7.28
N HIS A 105 16.98 0.17 -6.52
CA HIS A 105 17.04 0.26 -5.06
C HIS A 105 17.63 1.57 -4.51
N LEU A 106 18.21 2.41 -5.39
CA LEU A 106 18.75 3.74 -5.06
C LEU A 106 17.75 4.88 -5.36
N GLY A 107 16.59 4.53 -5.95
CA GLY A 107 15.53 5.48 -6.31
C GLY A 107 15.69 6.15 -7.67
N GLU A 108 16.70 5.75 -8.46
CA GLU A 108 16.85 6.19 -9.85
C GLU A 108 15.76 5.55 -10.71
N VAL A 109 15.06 6.36 -11.51
CA VAL A 109 13.98 5.88 -12.39
C VAL A 109 14.56 5.02 -13.51
N LEU A 110 13.86 3.94 -13.83
CA LEU A 110 14.22 3.01 -14.88
C LEU A 110 13.32 3.19 -16.12
N ARG A 111 13.92 3.11 -17.29
CA ARG A 111 13.26 2.86 -18.57
C ARG A 111 13.50 1.39 -18.91
N THR A 112 12.42 0.62 -18.93
CA THR A 112 12.48 -0.79 -19.35
C THR A 112 12.29 -0.87 -20.86
N ASN A 113 13.25 -1.48 -21.54
CA ASN A 113 13.20 -1.74 -22.98
C ASN A 113 12.66 -3.16 -23.22
N TYR A 114 11.72 -3.27 -24.15
CA TYR A 114 11.14 -4.54 -24.58
C TYR A 114 11.43 -4.78 -26.06
N ASP A 115 11.53 -6.05 -26.46
CA ASP A 115 11.60 -6.43 -27.86
C ASP A 115 10.21 -6.33 -28.54
N ALA A 116 10.17 -6.58 -29.84
CA ALA A 116 8.93 -6.49 -30.62
C ALA A 116 7.84 -7.50 -30.19
N ASP A 117 8.22 -8.58 -29.51
CA ASP A 117 7.33 -9.62 -29.00
C ASP A 117 6.94 -9.37 -27.53
N GLY A 118 7.38 -8.25 -26.94
CA GLY A 118 7.11 -7.88 -25.55
C GLY A 118 8.03 -8.55 -24.52
N GLY A 119 9.09 -9.22 -24.96
CA GLY A 119 10.14 -9.78 -24.11
C GLY A 119 10.99 -8.68 -23.48
N PHE A 120 11.37 -8.86 -22.21
CA PHE A 120 12.29 -7.95 -21.52
C PHE A 120 13.68 -7.97 -22.18
N VAL A 121 14.25 -6.80 -22.44
CA VAL A 121 15.60 -6.64 -23.00
C VAL A 121 16.57 -6.08 -21.97
N SER A 122 16.30 -4.88 -21.45
CA SER A 122 17.17 -4.20 -20.48
C SER A 122 16.39 -3.18 -19.65
N ASP A 123 16.95 -2.86 -18.49
CA ASP A 123 16.58 -1.67 -17.71
C ASP A 123 17.71 -0.64 -17.80
N GLU A 124 17.34 0.60 -18.11
CA GLU A 124 18.27 1.72 -18.20
C GLU A 124 17.86 2.84 -17.25
N VAL A 125 18.83 3.41 -16.53
CA VAL A 125 18.56 4.56 -15.66
C VAL A 125 18.22 5.78 -16.53
N VAL A 126 17.12 6.44 -16.18
CA VAL A 126 16.74 7.74 -16.74
C VAL A 126 17.56 8.83 -16.03
N PRO A 127 18.50 9.50 -16.71
CA PRO A 127 19.39 10.46 -16.05
C PRO A 127 18.62 11.61 -15.40
N GLY A 128 19.02 11.98 -14.18
CA GLY A 128 18.43 13.11 -13.46
C GLY A 128 17.02 12.89 -12.90
N LEU A 129 16.43 11.70 -13.09
CA LEU A 129 15.07 11.41 -12.65
C LEU A 129 15.04 10.37 -11.51
N PHE A 130 14.37 10.73 -10.42
CA PHE A 130 14.23 9.91 -9.22
C PHE A 130 12.77 9.82 -8.79
N ALA A 131 12.40 8.72 -8.13
CA ALA A 131 11.10 8.57 -7.48
C ALA A 131 11.26 7.82 -6.14
N ALA A 132 10.42 8.15 -5.16
CA ALA A 132 10.36 7.48 -3.87
C ALA A 132 8.93 7.47 -3.31
N GLY A 133 8.67 6.63 -2.31
CA GLY A 133 7.35 6.50 -1.68
C GLY A 133 6.31 5.85 -2.61
N GLU A 134 5.02 6.12 -2.36
CA GLU A 134 3.92 5.44 -3.05
C GLU A 134 3.87 5.70 -4.57
N SER A 135 4.47 6.78 -5.06
CA SER A 135 4.58 7.01 -6.51
C SER A 135 5.62 6.11 -7.19
N ALA A 136 6.52 5.49 -6.43
CA ALA A 136 7.62 4.68 -6.93
C ALA A 136 7.32 3.18 -6.83
N CYS A 137 7.98 2.45 -7.71
CA CYS A 137 8.01 1.00 -7.74
C CYS A 137 9.47 0.54 -7.77
N ALA A 138 10.18 0.72 -6.65
CA ALA A 138 11.37 -0.10 -6.34
C ALA A 138 11.00 -1.59 -6.18
N SER A 139 9.70 -1.80 -5.95
CA SER A 139 8.94 -3.04 -5.78
C SER A 139 9.17 -3.80 -4.48
N VAL A 140 9.54 -3.12 -3.40
CA VAL A 140 9.57 -3.73 -2.04
C VAL A 140 8.20 -4.22 -1.55
N HIS A 141 7.12 -3.81 -2.22
CA HIS A 141 5.75 -4.22 -1.90
C HIS A 141 5.21 -5.32 -2.81
N GLY A 142 5.86 -5.61 -3.94
CA GLY A 142 5.42 -6.59 -4.92
C GLY A 142 3.92 -6.52 -5.24
N ALA A 143 3.23 -7.65 -5.17
CA ALA A 143 1.80 -7.73 -5.44
C ALA A 143 0.90 -7.43 -4.23
N ASN A 144 1.44 -7.37 -3.00
CA ASN A 144 0.66 -7.10 -1.80
C ASN A 144 1.55 -6.52 -0.70
N ARG A 145 1.29 -5.26 -0.36
CA ARG A 145 2.01 -4.53 0.69
C ARG A 145 1.63 -5.02 2.10
N LEU A 146 2.64 -5.29 2.93
CA LEU A 146 2.46 -5.50 4.37
C LEU A 146 2.14 -4.19 5.11
N GLY A 147 1.33 -4.28 6.17
CA GLY A 147 1.00 -3.13 7.03
C GLY A 147 2.25 -2.44 7.58
N ALA A 148 2.16 -1.12 7.82
CA ALA A 148 3.25 -0.26 8.29
C ALA A 148 4.47 -0.07 7.36
N ASN A 149 4.66 -0.88 6.31
CA ASN A 149 5.85 -0.78 5.46
C ASN A 149 5.90 0.45 4.52
N SER A 150 4.78 1.13 4.27
CA SER A 150 4.78 2.32 3.38
C SER A 150 5.48 3.53 4.01
N LEU A 151 5.29 3.77 5.31
CA LEU A 151 6.01 4.86 5.99
C LEU A 151 7.51 4.57 6.08
N LEU A 152 7.88 3.28 6.23
CA LEU A 152 9.27 2.85 6.16
C LEU A 152 9.88 3.10 4.78
N ASP A 153 9.15 2.72 3.71
CA ASP A 153 9.53 2.99 2.32
C ASP A 153 9.80 4.49 2.09
N ILE A 154 8.85 5.36 2.47
CA ILE A 154 8.99 6.82 2.28
C ILE A 154 10.30 7.35 2.89
N VAL A 155 10.60 7.02 4.14
CA VAL A 155 11.80 7.56 4.81
C VAL A 155 13.09 6.92 4.32
N VAL A 156 13.07 5.65 3.93
CA VAL A 156 14.24 4.93 3.44
C VAL A 156 14.59 5.36 2.02
N PHE A 157 13.65 5.27 1.08
CA PHE A 157 13.91 5.58 -0.32
C PHE A 157 14.03 7.08 -0.57
N GLY A 158 13.29 7.92 0.18
CA GLY A 158 13.51 9.37 0.14
C GLY A 158 14.94 9.76 0.52
N ARG A 159 15.50 9.09 1.54
CA ARG A 159 16.90 9.27 1.93
C ARG A 159 17.88 8.63 0.94
N ALA A 160 17.56 7.48 0.36
CA ALA A 160 18.39 6.84 -0.67
C ALA A 160 18.56 7.75 -1.89
N CYS A 161 17.47 8.37 -2.39
CA CYS A 161 17.54 9.33 -3.48
C CYS A 161 18.48 10.51 -3.14
N ALA A 162 18.33 11.09 -1.94
CA ALA A 162 19.16 12.22 -1.51
C ALA A 162 20.66 11.85 -1.44
N ASN A 163 20.97 10.68 -0.87
CA ASN A 163 22.35 10.18 -0.81
C ASN A 163 22.91 9.94 -2.22
N ARG A 164 22.11 9.33 -3.11
CA ARG A 164 22.53 9.03 -4.48
C ARG A 164 22.81 10.28 -5.30
N ILE A 165 21.98 11.32 -5.15
CA ILE A 165 22.20 12.62 -5.78
C ILE A 165 23.51 13.24 -5.25
N ALA A 166 23.75 13.18 -3.93
CA ALA A 166 24.98 13.72 -3.34
C ALA A 166 26.27 12.98 -3.78
N GLU A 167 26.18 11.70 -4.15
CA GLU A 167 27.30 10.92 -4.69
C GLU A 167 27.60 11.25 -6.15
N THR A 168 26.58 11.59 -6.93
CA THR A 168 26.66 11.70 -8.40
C THR A 168 26.61 13.12 -8.92
N SER A 169 26.26 14.10 -8.08
CA SER A 169 26.10 15.52 -8.46
C SER A 169 26.54 16.45 -7.32
N LYS A 170 26.82 17.72 -7.67
CA LYS A 170 27.13 18.80 -6.73
C LYS A 170 26.12 19.94 -6.86
N PRO A 171 25.91 20.73 -5.80
CA PRO A 171 25.13 21.97 -5.90
C PRO A 171 25.70 22.89 -6.98
N GLY A 172 24.86 23.26 -7.95
CA GLY A 172 25.23 24.10 -9.09
C GLY A 172 25.48 23.35 -10.40
N ASP A 173 25.53 22.02 -10.37
CA ASP A 173 25.60 21.21 -11.60
C ASP A 173 24.29 21.31 -12.40
N SER A 174 24.40 21.23 -13.73
CA SER A 174 23.24 21.12 -14.61
C SER A 174 22.60 19.74 -14.47
N ILE A 175 21.26 19.68 -14.49
CA ILE A 175 20.53 18.42 -14.48
C ILE A 175 20.78 17.69 -15.82
N PRO A 176 21.17 16.40 -15.80
CA PRO A 176 21.35 15.61 -17.02
C PRO A 176 20.07 15.51 -17.85
N ASP A 177 20.19 15.42 -19.17
CA ASP A 177 19.04 15.20 -20.06
C ASP A 177 18.48 13.78 -19.87
N ALA A 178 17.18 13.71 -19.54
CA ALA A 178 16.44 12.47 -19.36
C ALA A 178 16.26 11.65 -20.65
N SER A 179 16.52 12.24 -21.83
CA SER A 179 16.49 11.53 -23.10
C SER A 179 17.53 10.40 -23.16
N GLY A 180 18.65 10.56 -22.44
CA GLY A 180 19.71 9.56 -22.39
C GLY A 180 20.29 9.26 -23.78
N GLY A 181 20.75 10.28 -24.50
CA GLY A 181 21.61 10.12 -25.68
C GLY A 181 21.02 9.34 -26.84
N ALA A 182 20.09 9.95 -27.60
CA ALA A 182 19.93 9.67 -29.03
C ALA A 182 20.73 10.65 -29.92
N ASP A 183 21.42 11.65 -29.33
CA ASP A 183 22.13 12.69 -30.07
C ASP A 183 23.65 12.57 -29.87
N GLY A 184 24.24 11.61 -30.58
CA GLY A 184 25.69 11.44 -30.75
C GLY A 184 26.12 11.25 -32.20
N ALA A 185 25.22 11.46 -33.16
CA ALA A 185 25.52 11.40 -34.59
C ALA A 185 25.20 12.76 -35.25
N GLY A 186 26.22 13.62 -35.29
CA GLY A 186 26.42 14.68 -36.29
C GLY A 186 25.23 15.57 -36.63
N ALA A 187 25.02 16.64 -35.86
CA ALA A 187 24.50 17.88 -36.41
C ALA A 187 25.69 18.80 -36.70
N GLU A 188 26.30 18.61 -37.88
CA GLU A 188 27.12 19.65 -38.47
C GLU A 188 26.25 20.88 -38.75
N SER A 189 26.83 22.04 -38.47
CA SER A 189 26.30 23.37 -38.74
C SER A 189 25.77 23.52 -40.17
N LEU A 190 24.56 24.07 -40.30
CA LEU A 190 24.15 24.90 -41.43
C LEU A 190 23.94 26.33 -40.93
#